data_AF-A0A532TUP0-F1
#
_entry.id   AF-A0A532TUP0-F1
#
_cell.length_a   1.000
_cell.length_b   1.000
_cell.length_c   1.000
_cell.angle_alpha   90.00
_cell.angle_beta   90.00
_cell.angle_gamma   90.00
#
_symmetry.space_group_name_H-M   'P 1'
#
loop_
_entity.id
_entity.type
_entity.pdbx_description
1 polymer ?
#
loop_
_entity_poly.entity_id
_entity_poly.type
_entity_poly.pdbx_seq_one_letter_code
_entity_poly.pdbx_strand_id
1 'polypeptide(L)'
;MSSQNPPNVVKILQEQGEINDELDYAIMSYVIKNRGAGYTACQPQLVELEGNKKAIKMNLDNTFIDKDNQLMGLGIVGSLYIDLDTLQVIYSTSSEDLVKNIEKLKNAGVQPQTRPKGKY
;
A
#
# COMPACT_ATOMS: atom_id res chain seq x y z
N MET A 1 2.73 0.56 -18.49
CA MET A 1 1.34 0.10 -18.24
C MET A 1 1.40 -0.84 -17.06
N SER A 2 0.71 -0.56 -15.96
CA SER A 2 0.68 -1.44 -14.78
C SER A 2 -0.07 -2.74 -15.14
N SER A 3 0.52 -3.89 -14.81
CA SER A 3 -0.10 -5.21 -14.98
C SER A 3 -1.47 -5.28 -14.28
N GLN A 4 -2.45 -5.97 -14.86
CA GLN A 4 -3.74 -6.23 -14.20
C GLN A 4 -3.60 -7.21 -13.02
N ASN A 5 -2.62 -8.11 -13.06
CA ASN A 5 -2.38 -9.09 -12.02
C ASN A 5 -1.20 -8.68 -11.13
N PRO A 6 -1.27 -8.95 -9.81
CA PRO A 6 -0.13 -8.73 -8.92
C PRO A 6 1.06 -9.57 -9.38
N PRO A 7 2.29 -9.03 -9.33
CA PRO A 7 3.50 -9.80 -9.62
C PRO A 7 3.62 -11.01 -8.69
N ASN A 8 4.14 -12.12 -9.19
CA ASN A 8 4.39 -13.29 -8.35
C ASN A 8 5.66 -13.08 -7.52
N VAL A 9 5.52 -13.10 -6.19
CA VAL A 9 6.63 -12.99 -5.24
C VAL A 9 7.20 -14.38 -5.00
N VAL A 10 8.44 -14.59 -5.42
CA VAL A 10 9.15 -15.87 -5.26
C VAL A 10 9.82 -15.94 -3.88
N LYS A 11 10.31 -14.81 -3.38
CA LYS A 11 11.00 -14.74 -2.08
C LYS A 11 10.86 -13.37 -1.44
N ILE A 12 10.69 -13.35 -0.12
CA ILE A 12 10.85 -12.13 0.68
C ILE A 12 12.32 -12.04 1.06
N LEU A 13 13.00 -10.99 0.58
CA LEU A 13 14.41 -10.75 0.87
C LEU A 13 14.58 -10.00 2.19
N GLN A 14 13.65 -9.09 2.50
CA GLN A 14 13.60 -8.35 3.76
C GLN A 14 12.15 -8.06 4.13
N GLU A 15 11.73 -8.50 5.32
CA GLU A 15 10.33 -8.42 5.76
C GLU A 15 9.90 -7.02 6.18
N GLN A 16 10.85 -6.22 6.69
CA GLN A 16 10.64 -4.87 7.20
C GLN A 16 11.76 -3.97 6.71
N GLY A 17 11.40 -2.81 6.20
CA GLY A 17 12.35 -1.77 5.86
C GLY A 17 11.78 -0.39 6.12
N GLU A 18 12.55 0.59 5.73
CA GLU A 18 12.16 1.99 5.68
C GLU A 18 12.57 2.51 4.30
N ILE A 19 11.78 3.44 3.78
CA ILE A 19 12.10 4.20 2.57
C ILE A 19 12.36 5.64 2.99
N ASN A 20 13.18 6.35 2.23
CA ASN A 20 13.43 7.76 2.52
C ASN A 20 12.18 8.62 2.23
N ASP A 21 12.18 9.83 2.79
CA ASP A 21 11.06 10.76 2.71
C ASP A 21 10.71 11.13 1.27
N GLU A 22 11.70 11.26 0.37
CA GLU A 22 11.46 11.59 -1.03
C GLU A 22 10.72 10.48 -1.77
N LEU A 23 11.09 9.22 -1.54
CA LEU A 23 10.43 8.08 -2.14
C LEU A 23 9.03 7.89 -1.54
N ASP A 24 8.89 8.05 -0.22
CA ASP A 24 7.58 7.99 0.45
C ASP A 24 6.62 9.05 -0.11
N TYR A 25 7.09 10.30 -0.24
CA TYR A 25 6.33 11.39 -0.85
C TYR A 25 5.93 11.07 -2.29
N ALA A 26 6.85 10.54 -3.11
CA ALA A 26 6.58 10.20 -4.50
C ALA A 26 5.53 9.08 -4.62
N ILE A 27 5.62 8.06 -3.76
CA ILE A 27 4.68 6.94 -3.69
C ILE A 27 3.30 7.43 -3.26
N MET A 28 3.22 8.20 -2.18
CA MET A 28 1.96 8.75 -1.70
C MET A 28 1.31 9.67 -2.73
N SER A 29 2.10 10.49 -3.43
CA SER A 29 1.63 11.31 -4.55
C SER A 29 1.06 10.45 -5.68
N TYR A 30 1.72 9.35 -6.03
CA TYR A 30 1.20 8.39 -7.01
C TYR A 30 -0.13 7.78 -6.54
N VAL A 31 -0.22 7.32 -5.28
CA VAL A 31 -1.44 6.69 -4.73
C VAL A 31 -2.59 7.68 -4.78
N ILE A 32 -2.41 8.91 -4.31
CA ILE A 32 -3.45 9.94 -4.34
C ILE A 32 -3.90 10.23 -5.78
N LYS A 33 -2.97 10.39 -6.72
CA LYS A 33 -3.29 10.70 -8.12
C LYS A 33 -4.03 9.58 -8.84
N ASN A 34 -3.71 8.31 -8.51
CA ASN A 34 -4.19 7.16 -9.29
C ASN A 34 -5.27 6.34 -8.58
N ARG A 35 -5.43 6.47 -7.26
CA ARG A 35 -6.40 5.72 -6.43
C ARG A 35 -7.30 6.64 -5.60
N GLY A 36 -6.94 7.91 -5.46
CA GLY A 36 -7.65 8.88 -4.64
C GLY A 36 -7.13 8.94 -3.21
N ALA A 37 -7.68 9.88 -2.45
CA ALA A 37 -7.43 9.97 -1.02
C ALA A 37 -8.03 8.78 -0.26
N GLY A 38 -7.58 8.57 0.97
CA GLY A 38 -8.12 7.54 1.86
C GLY A 38 -7.35 6.22 1.82
N TYR A 39 -6.15 6.22 1.24
CA TYR A 39 -5.23 5.09 1.25
C TYR A 39 -3.85 5.56 1.69
N THR A 40 -3.19 4.77 2.53
CA THR A 40 -1.81 5.02 2.96
C THR A 40 -0.94 3.83 2.56
N ALA A 41 0.15 4.09 1.84
CA ALA A 41 1.17 3.08 1.57
C ALA A 41 1.98 2.84 2.84
N CYS A 42 2.20 1.58 3.22
CA CYS A 42 2.90 1.25 4.46
C CYS A 42 3.62 -0.09 4.38
N GLN A 43 4.41 -0.39 5.42
CA GLN A 43 5.09 -1.68 5.62
C GLN A 43 5.93 -2.10 4.39
N PRO A 44 6.94 -1.31 4.01
CA PRO A 44 7.77 -1.65 2.85
C PRO A 44 8.54 -2.94 3.12
N GLN A 45 8.54 -3.82 2.12
CA GLN A 45 9.25 -5.09 2.11
C GLN A 45 10.09 -5.19 0.84
N LEU A 46 11.31 -5.72 0.96
CA LEU A 46 12.10 -6.04 -0.22
C LEU A 46 11.76 -7.47 -0.67
N VAL A 47 11.31 -7.63 -1.91
CA VAL A 47 10.90 -8.91 -2.47
C VAL A 47 11.63 -9.22 -3.77
N GLU A 48 11.77 -10.50 -4.05
CA GLU A 48 12.19 -11.05 -5.33
C GLU A 48 10.95 -11.57 -6.07
N LEU A 49 10.77 -11.08 -7.28
CA LEU A 49 9.72 -11.45 -8.22
C LEU A 49 10.25 -12.49 -9.21
N GLU A 50 9.33 -13.17 -9.91
CA GLU A 50 9.69 -14.04 -11.03
C GLU A 50 10.61 -13.34 -12.04
N GLY A 51 11.59 -14.09 -12.56
CA GLY A 51 12.61 -13.56 -13.46
C GLY A 51 13.75 -12.80 -12.74
N ASN A 52 13.98 -13.10 -11.46
CA ASN A 52 15.05 -12.52 -10.62
C ASN A 52 14.98 -10.99 -10.51
N LYS A 53 13.79 -10.40 -10.64
CA LYS A 53 13.59 -8.95 -10.48
C LYS A 53 13.34 -8.61 -9.03
N LYS A 54 13.94 -7.53 -8.52
CA LYS A 54 13.70 -7.05 -7.16
C LYS A 54 12.70 -5.91 -7.18
N ALA A 55 11.82 -5.91 -6.18
CA ALA A 55 10.84 -4.85 -6.00
C ALA A 55 10.67 -4.50 -4.52
N ILE A 56 10.27 -3.26 -4.27
CA ILE A 56 9.72 -2.84 -3.00
C ILE A 56 8.22 -3.12 -3.07
N LYS A 57 7.74 -4.03 -2.22
CA LYS A 57 6.32 -4.26 -2.00
C LYS A 57 5.87 -3.39 -0.84
N MET A 58 4.78 -2.66 -1.03
CA MET A 58 4.10 -1.93 0.04
C MET A 58 2.64 -2.37 0.11
N ASN A 59 2.08 -2.31 1.30
CA ASN A 59 0.65 -2.51 1.51
C ASN A 59 -0.10 -1.19 1.36
N LEU A 60 -1.37 -1.25 0.96
CA LEU A 60 -2.27 -0.11 0.95
C LEU A 60 -3.30 -0.29 2.05
N ASP A 61 -3.22 0.55 3.09
CA ASP A 61 -4.16 0.58 4.20
C ASP A 61 -5.28 1.59 3.90
N ASN A 62 -6.54 1.24 4.15
CA ASN A 62 -7.63 2.19 4.02
C ASN A 62 -7.70 3.08 5.27
N THR A 63 -7.51 4.38 5.08
CA THR A 63 -7.39 5.36 6.16
C THR A 63 -8.33 6.53 5.96
N PHE A 64 -8.87 7.08 7.04
CA PHE A 64 -9.79 8.23 6.95
C PHE A 64 -9.81 9.01 8.27
N ILE A 65 -10.36 10.22 8.24
CA ILE A 65 -10.63 11.01 9.45
C ILE A 65 -12.06 10.73 9.91
N ASP A 66 -12.25 10.36 11.16
CA ASP A 66 -13.57 10.17 11.74
C ASP A 66 -14.22 11.48 12.21
N LYS A 67 -15.44 11.37 12.76
CA LYS A 67 -16.20 12.52 13.29
C LYS A 67 -15.51 13.25 14.44
N ASP A 68 -14.58 12.60 15.12
CA ASP A 68 -13.85 13.12 16.28
C ASP A 68 -12.46 13.62 15.87
N ASN A 69 -12.22 13.81 14.57
CA ASN A 69 -10.95 14.23 13.96
C ASN A 69 -9.78 13.28 14.27
N GLN A 70 -10.05 11.99 14.44
CA GLN A 70 -9.04 10.95 14.61
C GLN A 70 -8.70 10.32 13.27
N LEU A 71 -7.39 10.10 13.04
CA LEU A 71 -6.94 9.31 11.91
C LEU A 71 -7.18 7.84 12.21
N MET A 72 -8.05 7.22 11.43
CA MET A 72 -8.44 5.83 11.53
C MET A 72 -7.82 5.00 10.41
N GLY A 73 -7.62 3.71 10.67
CA GLY A 73 -7.27 2.70 9.68
C GLY A 73 -8.25 1.54 9.76
N LEU A 74 -8.82 1.12 8.62
CA LEU A 74 -9.66 -0.06 8.52
C LEU A 74 -8.82 -1.34 8.34
N GLY A 75 -7.63 -1.21 7.75
CA GLY A 75 -6.72 -2.33 7.50
C GLY A 75 -6.26 -2.39 6.04
N ILE A 76 -5.42 -3.39 5.75
CA ILE A 76 -4.81 -3.58 4.44
C ILE A 76 -5.86 -4.06 3.41
N VAL A 77 -6.01 -3.29 2.34
CA VAL A 77 -7.00 -3.52 1.27
C VAL A 77 -6.36 -3.71 -0.11
N GLY A 78 -5.06 -3.51 -0.23
CA GLY A 78 -4.33 -3.69 -1.49
C GLY A 78 -2.82 -3.67 -1.31
N SER A 79 -2.12 -3.66 -2.44
CA SER A 79 -0.67 -3.59 -2.49
C SER A 79 -0.16 -2.77 -3.68
N LEU A 80 1.08 -2.34 -3.56
CA LEU A 80 1.86 -1.59 -4.53
C LEU A 80 3.21 -2.28 -4.69
N TYR A 81 3.71 -2.36 -5.92
CA TYR A 81 5.05 -2.87 -6.21
C TYR A 81 5.81 -1.84 -7.02
N ILE A 82 7.04 -1.58 -6.59
CA ILE A 82 7.93 -0.59 -7.16
C ILE A 82 9.19 -1.33 -7.58
N ASP A 83 9.57 -1.19 -8.83
CA ASP A 83 10.82 -1.75 -9.34
C ASP A 83 12.01 -1.07 -8.65
N LEU A 84 12.93 -1.88 -8.10
CA LEU A 84 14.00 -1.36 -7.24
C LEU A 84 15.01 -0.50 -8.02
N ASP A 85 15.24 -0.81 -9.30
CA ASP A 85 16.28 -0.16 -10.10
C ASP A 85 15.76 1.15 -10.73
N THR A 86 14.51 1.15 -11.20
CA THR A 86 13.91 2.30 -11.88
C THR A 86 13.05 3.18 -10.98
N LEU A 87 12.70 2.69 -9.79
CA LEU A 87 11.76 3.31 -8.85
C LEU A 87 10.36 3.56 -9.45
N GLN A 88 10.02 2.87 -10.54
CA GLN A 88 8.71 2.97 -11.16
C GLN A 88 7.71 2.02 -10.51
N VAL A 89 6.48 2.49 -10.35
CA VAL A 89 5.37 1.62 -9.96
C VAL A 89 5.06 0.64 -11.09
N ILE A 90 5.31 -0.64 -10.85
CA ILE A 90 5.05 -1.73 -11.80
C ILE A 90 3.67 -2.37 -11.61
N TYR A 91 3.12 -2.27 -10.39
CA TYR A 91 1.78 -2.72 -10.08
C TYR A 91 1.19 -1.93 -8.92
N SER A 92 -0.12 -1.70 -8.97
CA SER A 92 -0.91 -1.20 -7.85
C SER A 92 -2.31 -1.80 -7.96
N THR A 93 -2.83 -2.35 -6.85
CA THR A 93 -4.21 -2.88 -6.79
C THR A 93 -5.21 -1.90 -7.39
N SER A 94 -6.14 -2.41 -8.21
CA SER A 94 -7.09 -1.59 -8.95
C SER A 94 -8.07 -0.87 -8.02
N SER A 95 -8.60 0.28 -8.43
CA SER A 95 -9.60 1.01 -7.64
C SER A 95 -10.84 0.16 -7.35
N GLU A 96 -11.27 -0.65 -8.31
CA GLU A 96 -12.41 -1.56 -8.13
C GLU A 96 -12.13 -2.61 -7.05
N ASP A 97 -10.93 -3.20 -7.05
CA ASP A 97 -10.58 -4.22 -6.06
C ASP A 97 -10.34 -3.61 -4.67
N LEU A 98 -9.80 -2.39 -4.59
CA LEU A 98 -9.70 -1.65 -3.33
C LEU A 98 -11.08 -1.48 -2.69
N VAL A 99 -12.07 -1.02 -3.46
CA VAL A 99 -13.46 -0.86 -2.96
C VAL A 99 -14.06 -2.20 -2.55
N LYS A 100 -13.91 -3.25 -3.38
CA LYS A 100 -14.39 -4.60 -3.03
C LYS A 100 -13.75 -5.11 -1.74
N ASN A 101 -12.45 -4.88 -1.53
CA ASN A 101 -11.74 -5.33 -0.35
C ASN A 101 -12.15 -4.54 0.91
N ILE A 102 -12.39 -3.24 0.80
CA ILE A 102 -12.99 -2.43 1.88
C ILE A 102 -14.33 -3.04 2.31
N GLU A 103 -15.23 -3.31 1.36
CA GLU A 103 -16.55 -3.88 1.67
C GLU A 103 -16.44 -5.28 2.29
N LYS A 104 -15.48 -6.11 1.87
CA LYS A 104 -15.20 -7.40 2.52
C LYS A 104 -14.81 -7.22 3.99
N LEU A 105 -13.93 -6.27 4.32
CA LEU A 105 -13.53 -6.00 5.71
C LEU A 105 -14.71 -5.54 6.55
N LYS A 106 -15.53 -4.62 6.03
CA LYS A 106 -16.75 -4.17 6.72
C LYS A 106 -17.74 -5.31 6.96
N ASN A 107 -17.98 -6.16 5.96
CA ASN A 107 -18.89 -7.30 6.06
C ASN A 107 -18.37 -8.39 7.02
N ALA A 108 -17.05 -8.49 7.18
CA ALA A 108 -16.42 -9.35 8.19
C ALA A 108 -16.50 -8.75 9.62
N GLY A 109 -17.10 -7.56 9.78
CA GLY A 109 -17.24 -6.89 11.07
C GLY A 109 -15.96 -6.21 11.57
N VAL A 110 -14.94 -6.07 10.71
CA VAL A 110 -13.70 -5.37 11.07
C VAL A 110 -14.01 -3.91 11.38
N GLN A 111 -13.65 -3.49 12.59
CA GLN A 111 -13.84 -2.11 13.03
C GLN A 111 -12.57 -1.31 12.77
N PRO A 112 -12.69 -0.07 12.26
CA PRO A 112 -11.56 0.84 12.14
C PRO A 112 -10.87 1.09 13.50
N GLN A 113 -9.55 1.21 13.48
CA GLN A 113 -8.73 1.47 14.65
C GLN A 113 -8.01 2.81 14.52
N THR A 114 -7.80 3.49 15.65
CA THR A 114 -7.03 4.74 15.68
C THR A 114 -5.59 4.46 15.29
N ARG A 115 -5.05 5.26 14.35
CA ARG A 115 -3.64 5.17 13.97
C ARG A 115 -2.76 5.96 14.94
N PRO A 116 -1.55 5.46 15.27
CA PRO A 116 -0.58 6.22 16.04
C PRO A 116 -0.16 7.49 15.27
N LYS A 117 -0.08 8.63 15.96
CA LYS A 117 0.24 9.93 15.37
C LYS A 117 1.74 10.17 15.10
N GLY A 118 2.58 9.13 15.22
CA GLY A 118 4.04 9.27 15.26
C GLY A 118 4.53 9.86 16.59
N LYS A 119 5.85 9.86 16.79
CA LYS A 119 6.50 10.61 17.88
C LYS A 119 7.10 11.87 17.26
N TYR A 120 6.77 13.04 17.81
CA TYR A 120 7.30 14.34 17.40
C TYR A 120 8.68 14.58 18.02
#